data_AF-A0A9P1C9J0-F1
#
_entry.id   AF-A0A9P1C9J0-F1
#
_cell.length_a   1.000
_cell.length_b   1.000
_cell.length_c   1.000
_cell.angle_alpha   90.00
_cell.angle_beta   90.00
_cell.angle_gamma   90.00
#
_symmetry.space_group_name_H-M   'P 1'
#
loop_
_entity.id
_entity.type
_entity.pdbx_description
1 polymer ?
#
loop_
_entity_poly.entity_id
_entity_poly.type
_entity_poly.pdbx_seq_one_letter_code
_entity_poly.pdbx_strand_id
1 'polypeptide(L)'
;MSSTALVPYICYAHPNGLRSNLKYTNVFCRTDEHTAMVIAGSLLLAFGVCGFWGFAAYLAHMCPKWCSTGNFRRVQSARFLLGRFRLDVWWYGVPLLLRGPLLALTVVVAPDYPAVQCLACQIILMTFMAVQIYNWPWKAPILNVVDMVVCFLLVILVAVAGFYVPAVTDGLKTFFEVFNIVALSGLLVLVGVMILASVLALFYRAAIGSQQELKIMTVGKTPPPSQVASVLVRQIAALVSKSDEQMAAKLEKLGVYDLQALQLASSILQNEVVDATDAIEPTRSSRSTSRITSQALAPAPKKKAEPEPPKPELDKDDEDPNKAKQATV
;
A
#
# COMPACT_ATOMS: atom_id res chain seq x y z
N MET A 1 2.61 -17.98 3.03
CA MET A 1 1.36 -18.62 3.51
C MET A 1 0.57 -19.27 2.39
N SER A 2 0.15 -18.53 1.35
CA SER A 2 -0.64 -19.11 0.24
C SER A 2 0.09 -20.24 -0.50
N SER A 3 1.35 -20.03 -0.89
CA SER A 3 2.15 -21.10 -1.54
C SER A 3 2.22 -22.37 -0.68
N THR A 4 2.48 -22.23 0.62
CA THR A 4 2.52 -23.36 1.57
C THR A 4 1.17 -24.08 1.69
N ALA A 5 0.08 -23.33 1.80
CA ALA A 5 -1.27 -23.89 1.90
C ALA A 5 -1.66 -24.70 0.65
N LEU A 6 -1.13 -24.29 -0.51
CA LEU A 6 -1.43 -24.89 -1.80
C LEU A 6 -0.54 -26.10 -2.16
N VAL A 7 0.58 -26.32 -1.45
CA VAL A 7 1.50 -27.44 -1.71
C VAL A 7 0.79 -28.81 -1.80
N PRO A 8 -0.14 -29.18 -0.88
CA PRO A 8 -0.78 -30.49 -0.93
C PRO A 8 -1.58 -30.76 -2.21
N TYR A 9 -2.03 -29.71 -2.90
CA TYR A 9 -2.88 -29.84 -4.10
C TYR A 9 -2.08 -29.97 -5.40
N ILE A 10 -0.76 -29.79 -5.37
CA ILE A 10 0.09 -29.89 -6.56
C ILE A 10 0.51 -31.35 -6.74
N CYS A 11 -0.31 -32.11 -7.46
CA CYS A 11 -0.06 -33.51 -7.82
C CYS A 11 0.33 -33.60 -9.30
N TYR A 12 1.45 -34.25 -9.61
CA TYR A 12 1.85 -34.52 -10.99
C TYR A 12 1.72 -36.00 -11.32
N ALA A 13 1.48 -36.32 -12.60
CA ALA A 13 1.36 -37.70 -13.07
C ALA A 13 2.71 -38.33 -13.45
N HIS A 14 2.90 -39.59 -13.06
CA HIS A 14 4.04 -40.41 -13.44
C HIS A 14 3.72 -41.30 -14.66
N PRO A 15 4.73 -41.80 -15.39
CA PRO A 15 4.53 -42.71 -16.52
C PRO A 15 3.82 -44.02 -16.16
N ASN A 16 3.86 -44.44 -14.90
CA ASN A 16 3.18 -45.64 -14.39
C ASN A 16 1.69 -45.41 -14.03
N GLY A 17 1.16 -44.20 -14.24
CA GLY A 17 -0.22 -43.82 -13.93
C GLY A 17 -0.46 -43.40 -12.48
N LEU A 18 0.55 -43.47 -11.61
CA LEU A 18 0.46 -42.94 -10.24
C LEU A 18 0.63 -41.41 -10.24
N ARG A 19 0.16 -40.74 -9.19
CA ARG A 19 0.37 -39.31 -8.98
C ARG A 19 1.04 -39.09 -7.63
N SER A 20 2.08 -38.25 -7.60
CA SER A 20 2.75 -37.86 -6.36
C SER A 20 2.67 -36.36 -6.15
N ASN A 21 2.80 -35.92 -4.90
CA ASN A 21 2.94 -34.51 -4.59
C ASN A 21 4.25 -33.97 -5.20
N LEU A 22 4.21 -32.78 -5.82
CA LEU A 22 5.36 -32.19 -6.50
C LEU A 22 6.51 -31.88 -5.53
N LYS A 23 6.21 -31.43 -4.31
CA LYS A 23 7.23 -31.07 -3.32
C LYS A 23 7.68 -32.28 -2.49
N TYR A 24 6.77 -33.21 -2.22
CA TYR A 24 7.02 -34.41 -1.42
C TYR A 24 6.77 -35.65 -2.27
N THR A 25 7.73 -36.01 -3.10
CA THR A 25 7.58 -37.06 -4.12
C THR A 25 7.32 -38.45 -3.55
N ASN A 26 7.70 -38.68 -2.29
CA ASN A 26 7.40 -39.91 -1.54
C ASN A 26 5.94 -40.03 -1.09
N VAL A 27 5.17 -38.95 -1.15
CA VAL A 27 3.74 -38.93 -0.77
C VAL A 27 2.89 -39.05 -2.03
N PHE A 28 2.27 -40.21 -2.22
CA PHE A 28 1.34 -40.42 -3.32
C PHE A 28 0.01 -39.74 -3.06
N CYS A 29 -0.57 -39.12 -4.09
CA CYS A 29 -1.85 -38.44 -3.98
C CYS A 29 -2.98 -39.45 -3.74
N ARG A 30 -3.96 -39.09 -2.89
CA ARG A 30 -5.05 -39.96 -2.39
C ARG A 30 -4.64 -41.05 -1.40
N THR A 31 -3.47 -40.95 -0.78
CA THR A 31 -3.11 -41.74 0.40
C THR A 31 -3.60 -41.08 1.69
N ASP A 32 -3.57 -41.80 2.81
CA ASP A 32 -3.93 -41.24 4.13
C ASP A 32 -3.00 -40.09 4.53
N GLU A 33 -1.69 -40.22 4.26
CA GLU A 33 -0.69 -39.17 4.49
C GLU A 33 -1.02 -37.91 3.66
N HIS A 34 -1.33 -38.08 2.37
CA HIS A 34 -1.73 -36.98 1.51
C HIS A 34 -3.03 -36.32 1.97
N THR A 35 -4.01 -37.13 2.41
CA THR A 35 -5.29 -36.64 2.91
C THR A 35 -5.09 -35.75 4.14
N ALA A 36 -4.24 -36.15 5.08
CA ALA A 36 -3.88 -35.33 6.23
C ALA A 36 -3.23 -34.00 5.82
N MET A 37 -2.32 -34.02 4.84
CA MET A 37 -1.72 -32.80 4.29
C MET A 37 -2.76 -31.89 3.62
N VAL A 38 -3.70 -32.44 2.86
CA VAL A 38 -4.77 -31.69 2.20
C VAL A 38 -5.70 -31.05 3.24
N ILE A 39 -6.05 -31.74 4.32
CA ILE A 39 -6.87 -31.17 5.41
C ILE A 39 -6.13 -29.99 6.04
N ALA A 40 -4.85 -30.15 6.40
CA ALA A 40 -4.05 -29.08 6.98
C ALA A 40 -3.89 -27.87 6.01
N GLY A 41 -3.64 -28.15 4.72
CA GLY A 41 -3.58 -27.14 3.66
C GLY A 41 -4.92 -26.41 3.48
N SER A 42 -6.03 -27.14 3.53
CA SER A 42 -7.40 -26.58 3.44
C SER A 42 -7.67 -25.61 4.58
N LEU A 43 -7.33 -26.00 5.81
CA LEU A 43 -7.50 -25.14 6.99
C LEU A 43 -6.64 -23.88 6.88
N LEU A 44 -5.38 -24.01 6.46
CA LEU A 44 -4.47 -22.87 6.27
C LEU A 44 -4.96 -21.94 5.15
N LEU A 45 -5.51 -22.49 4.06
CA LEU A 45 -6.08 -21.71 2.97
C LEU A 45 -7.34 -20.97 3.44
N ALA A 46 -8.26 -21.67 4.11
CA ALA A 46 -9.52 -21.12 4.58
C ALA A 46 -9.31 -20.00 5.61
N PHE A 47 -8.55 -20.26 6.69
CA PHE A 47 -8.36 -19.28 7.76
C PHE A 47 -7.25 -18.28 7.46
N GLY A 48 -6.11 -18.77 6.95
CA GLY A 48 -4.92 -17.96 6.76
C GLY A 48 -4.96 -17.07 5.51
N VAL A 49 -5.49 -17.58 4.40
CA VAL A 49 -5.53 -16.82 3.14
C VAL A 49 -6.91 -16.15 2.96
N CYS A 50 -7.98 -16.94 2.88
CA CYS A 50 -9.32 -16.43 2.63
C CYS A 50 -9.85 -15.61 3.82
N GLY A 51 -9.67 -16.10 5.05
CA GLY A 51 -10.07 -15.40 6.26
C GLY A 51 -9.36 -14.05 6.43
N PHE A 52 -8.03 -14.03 6.28
CA PHE A 52 -7.27 -12.77 6.33
C PHE A 52 -7.63 -11.80 5.20
N TRP A 53 -7.80 -12.29 3.97
CA TRP A 53 -8.21 -11.46 2.84
C TRP A 53 -9.61 -10.87 3.04
N GLY A 54 -10.57 -11.69 3.47
CA GLY A 54 -11.93 -11.25 3.80
C GLY A 54 -11.94 -10.22 4.93
N PHE A 55 -11.11 -10.41 5.96
CA PHE A 55 -10.92 -9.43 7.02
C PHE A 55 -10.32 -8.12 6.50
N ALA A 56 -9.30 -8.16 5.65
CA ALA A 56 -8.72 -6.97 5.03
C ALA A 56 -9.73 -6.23 4.14
N ALA A 57 -10.54 -6.95 3.37
CA ALA A 57 -11.63 -6.39 2.57
C ALA A 57 -12.68 -5.69 3.46
N TYR A 58 -13.07 -6.33 4.56
CA TYR A 58 -13.96 -5.74 5.57
C TYR A 58 -13.37 -4.45 6.15
N LEU A 59 -12.08 -4.45 6.54
CA LEU A 59 -11.42 -3.24 7.05
C LEU A 59 -11.41 -2.11 6.02
N ALA A 60 -11.06 -2.40 4.76
CA ALA A 60 -11.05 -1.41 3.69
C ALA A 60 -12.45 -0.80 3.43
N HIS A 61 -13.50 -1.63 3.55
CA HIS A 61 -14.89 -1.19 3.39
C HIS A 61 -15.40 -0.37 4.58
N MET A 62 -15.02 -0.74 5.82
CA MET A 62 -15.49 -0.04 7.04
C MET A 62 -14.70 1.21 7.38
N CYS A 63 -13.46 1.34 6.90
CA CYS A 63 -12.58 2.46 7.26
C CYS A 63 -13.18 3.85 6.96
N PRO A 64 -13.82 4.10 5.80
CA PRO A 64 -14.48 5.38 5.54
C PRO A 64 -15.55 5.72 6.57
N LYS A 65 -16.36 4.74 6.99
CA LYS A 65 -17.40 4.92 8.01
C LYS A 65 -16.81 5.24 9.38
N TRP A 66 -15.72 4.59 9.77
CA TRP A 66 -15.04 4.90 11.03
C TRP A 66 -14.40 6.29 11.03
N CYS A 67 -13.90 6.73 9.87
CA CYS A 67 -13.37 8.07 9.69
C CYS A 67 -14.47 9.12 9.89
N SER A 68 -15.64 8.93 9.27
CA SER A 68 -16.77 9.87 9.41
C SER A 68 -17.37 9.90 10.81
N THR A 69 -17.28 8.81 11.59
CA THR A 69 -17.74 8.80 12.98
C THR A 69 -16.65 9.22 13.99
N GLY A 70 -15.50 9.72 13.53
CA GLY A 70 -14.41 10.14 14.41
C GLY A 70 -13.72 9.00 15.18
N ASN A 71 -13.90 7.74 14.78
CA ASN A 71 -13.33 6.58 15.48
C ASN A 71 -11.91 6.27 15.00
N PHE A 72 -11.00 7.23 15.21
CA PHE A 72 -9.63 7.20 14.68
C PHE A 72 -8.81 6.00 15.15
N ARG A 73 -9.07 5.46 16.35
CA ARG A 73 -8.38 4.28 16.88
C ARG A 73 -8.58 3.04 15.98
N ARG A 74 -9.78 2.87 15.41
CA ARG A 74 -10.07 1.77 14.48
C ARG A 74 -9.48 2.02 13.09
N VAL A 75 -9.46 3.27 12.63
CA VAL A 75 -8.78 3.64 11.38
C VAL A 75 -7.27 3.35 11.47
N GLN A 76 -6.69 3.62 12.64
CA GLN A 76 -5.27 3.36 12.90
C GLN A 76 -4.92 1.86 12.86
N SER A 77 -5.82 0.96 13.27
CA SER A 77 -5.57 -0.49 13.15
C SER A 77 -5.54 -0.97 11.69
N ALA A 78 -6.22 -0.27 10.78
CA ALA A 78 -6.17 -0.53 9.35
C ALA A 78 -4.95 0.12 8.65
N ARG A 79 -4.06 0.80 9.39
CA ARG A 79 -2.89 1.50 8.82
C ARG A 79 -1.96 0.57 8.03
N PHE A 80 -1.85 -0.71 8.38
CA PHE A 80 -1.02 -1.65 7.63
C PHE A 80 -1.51 -1.83 6.18
N LEU A 81 -2.82 -1.72 5.96
CA LEU A 81 -3.47 -1.86 4.66
C LEU A 81 -3.50 -0.53 3.90
N LEU A 82 -3.81 0.57 4.58
CA LEU A 82 -4.10 1.87 3.94
C LEU A 82 -2.87 2.79 3.88
N GLY A 83 -1.92 2.62 4.80
CA GLY A 83 -0.85 3.59 5.05
C GLY A 83 0.08 3.83 3.85
N ARG A 84 0.19 2.86 2.93
CA ARG A 84 1.07 2.91 1.75
C ARG A 84 0.40 3.49 0.50
N PHE A 85 -0.93 3.55 0.49
CA PHE A 85 -1.70 3.94 -0.69
C PHE A 85 -2.31 5.33 -0.54
N ARG A 86 -2.58 5.98 -1.67
CA ARG A 86 -3.34 7.22 -1.71
C ARG A 86 -4.72 7.01 -1.11
N LEU A 87 -5.21 8.00 -0.38
CA LEU A 87 -6.52 7.96 0.27
C LEU A 87 -7.69 8.02 -0.70
N ASP A 88 -7.43 8.20 -2.00
CA ASP A 88 -8.42 8.13 -3.07
C ASP A 88 -8.61 6.68 -3.58
N VAL A 89 -7.58 5.86 -3.42
CA VAL A 89 -7.51 4.48 -3.91
C VAL A 89 -7.17 3.53 -2.76
N TRP A 90 -7.74 3.79 -1.59
CA TRP A 90 -7.46 3.08 -0.35
C TRP A 90 -7.80 1.58 -0.42
N TRP A 91 -8.77 1.23 -1.26
CA TRP A 91 -9.21 -0.15 -1.50
C TRP A 91 -8.16 -0.99 -2.22
N TYR A 92 -7.18 -0.38 -2.92
CA TYR A 92 -6.21 -1.10 -3.76
C TYR A 92 -5.32 -2.09 -2.98
N GLY A 93 -5.15 -1.88 -1.68
CA GLY A 93 -4.42 -2.84 -0.84
C GLY A 93 -5.05 -4.25 -0.84
N VAL A 94 -6.38 -4.34 -0.98
CA VAL A 94 -7.12 -5.61 -0.95
C VAL A 94 -6.85 -6.49 -2.19
N PRO A 95 -7.02 -6.01 -3.43
CA PRO A 95 -6.64 -6.80 -4.60
C PRO A 95 -5.14 -7.09 -4.62
N LEU A 96 -4.28 -6.16 -4.18
CA LEU A 96 -2.83 -6.41 -4.12
C LEU A 96 -2.48 -7.63 -3.25
N LEU A 97 -3.17 -7.81 -2.10
CA LEU A 97 -3.00 -9.00 -1.25
C LEU A 97 -3.41 -10.30 -1.95
N LEU A 98 -4.35 -10.24 -2.90
CA LEU A 98 -4.85 -11.38 -3.66
C LEU A 98 -3.90 -11.81 -4.80
N ARG A 99 -3.01 -10.91 -5.26
CA ARG A 99 -2.04 -11.18 -6.35
C ARG A 99 -1.19 -12.42 -6.08
N GLY A 100 -0.58 -12.52 -4.90
CA GLY A 100 0.29 -13.65 -4.52
C GLY A 100 -0.45 -15.00 -4.51
N PRO A 101 -1.59 -15.13 -3.80
CA PRO A 101 -2.43 -16.32 -3.84
C PRO A 101 -2.88 -16.73 -5.25
N LEU A 102 -3.31 -15.78 -6.10
CA LEU A 102 -3.72 -16.09 -7.48
C LEU A 102 -2.56 -16.63 -8.32
N LEU A 103 -1.37 -16.06 -8.18
CA LEU A 103 -0.17 -16.59 -8.85
C LEU A 103 0.17 -18.01 -8.38
N ALA A 104 0.08 -18.28 -7.08
CA ALA A 104 0.32 -19.62 -6.54
C ALA A 104 -0.73 -20.65 -6.99
N LEU A 105 -1.97 -20.22 -7.20
CA LEU A 105 -3.07 -21.08 -7.66
C LEU A 105 -2.85 -21.61 -9.09
N THR A 106 -2.12 -20.87 -9.94
CA THR A 106 -1.86 -21.29 -11.33
C THR A 106 -1.21 -22.67 -11.42
N VAL A 107 -0.24 -22.97 -10.54
CA VAL A 107 0.47 -24.25 -10.48
C VAL A 107 -0.45 -25.39 -9.99
N VAL A 108 -1.46 -25.07 -9.19
CA VAL A 108 -2.44 -26.05 -8.69
C VAL A 108 -3.49 -26.39 -9.75
N VAL A 109 -3.92 -25.41 -10.55
CA VAL A 109 -4.98 -25.60 -11.57
C VAL A 109 -4.52 -26.51 -12.70
N ALA A 110 -3.25 -26.40 -13.10
CA ALA A 110 -2.74 -27.10 -14.28
C ALA A 110 -1.34 -27.68 -14.03
N PRO A 111 -1.15 -28.56 -13.03
CA PRO A 111 0.18 -29.03 -12.58
C PRO A 111 0.98 -29.70 -13.70
N ASP A 112 0.30 -30.42 -14.59
CA ASP A 112 0.90 -31.16 -15.70
C ASP A 112 1.06 -30.31 -16.99
N TYR A 113 0.56 -29.06 -17.02
CA TYR A 113 0.53 -28.21 -18.22
C TYR A 113 1.24 -26.87 -17.99
N PRO A 114 2.58 -26.81 -18.06
CA PRO A 114 3.36 -25.59 -17.76
C PRO A 114 3.00 -24.40 -18.66
N ALA A 115 2.63 -24.64 -19.92
CA ALA A 115 2.17 -23.58 -20.83
C ALA A 115 0.90 -22.87 -20.31
N VAL A 116 -0.06 -23.64 -19.78
CA VAL A 116 -1.29 -23.10 -19.19
C VAL A 116 -0.97 -22.33 -17.91
N GLN A 117 -0.04 -22.81 -17.08
CA GLN A 117 0.43 -22.10 -15.88
C GLN A 117 1.04 -20.74 -16.25
N CYS A 118 1.93 -20.70 -17.26
CA CYS A 118 2.57 -19.47 -17.72
C CYS A 118 1.53 -18.48 -18.27
N LEU A 119 0.60 -18.95 -19.10
CA LEU A 119 -0.48 -18.11 -19.65
C LEU A 119 -1.39 -17.55 -18.54
N ALA A 120 -1.76 -18.37 -17.55
CA ALA A 120 -2.57 -17.92 -16.42
C ALA A 120 -1.81 -16.86 -15.58
N CYS A 121 -0.53 -17.09 -15.28
CA CYS A 121 0.32 -16.11 -14.59
C CYS A 121 0.39 -14.79 -15.37
N GLN A 122 0.54 -14.87 -16.68
CA GLN A 122 0.60 -13.71 -17.58
C GLN A 122 -0.69 -12.88 -17.52
N ILE A 123 -1.86 -13.52 -17.64
CA ILE A 123 -3.17 -12.86 -17.54
C ILE A 123 -3.35 -12.16 -16.19
N ILE A 124 -2.98 -12.83 -15.10
CA ILE A 124 -3.06 -12.28 -13.74
C ILE A 124 -2.15 -11.05 -13.62
N LEU A 125 -0.87 -11.17 -13.98
CA LEU A 125 0.09 -10.05 -13.89
C LEU A 125 -0.33 -8.85 -14.75
N MET A 126 -0.78 -9.07 -15.99
CA MET A 126 -1.26 -7.99 -16.86
C MET A 126 -2.50 -7.30 -16.29
N THR A 127 -3.43 -8.05 -15.71
CA THR A 127 -4.63 -7.48 -15.06
C THR A 127 -4.23 -6.58 -13.89
N PHE A 128 -3.34 -7.06 -13.01
CA PHE A 128 -2.83 -6.25 -11.89
C PHE A 128 -2.06 -5.02 -12.36
N MET A 129 -1.26 -5.15 -13.41
CA MET A 129 -0.53 -4.04 -14.03
C MET A 129 -1.49 -2.99 -14.60
N ALA A 130 -2.53 -3.40 -15.32
CA ALA A 130 -3.52 -2.48 -15.88
C ALA A 130 -4.25 -1.69 -14.79
N VAL A 131 -4.70 -2.36 -13.72
CA VAL A 131 -5.34 -1.69 -12.57
C VAL A 131 -4.36 -0.74 -11.88
N GLN A 132 -3.08 -1.13 -11.75
CA GLN A 132 -2.04 -0.31 -11.13
C GLN A 132 -1.73 0.95 -11.94
N ILE A 133 -1.51 0.82 -13.25
CA ILE A 133 -1.24 1.92 -14.17
C ILE A 133 -2.43 2.87 -14.27
N TYR A 134 -3.67 2.35 -14.20
CA TYR A 134 -4.86 3.20 -14.25
C TYR A 134 -5.03 4.04 -12.97
N ASN A 135 -4.81 3.45 -11.80
CA ASN A 135 -5.15 4.11 -10.53
C ASN A 135 -3.98 4.86 -9.86
N TRP A 136 -2.72 4.55 -10.21
CA TRP A 136 -1.53 5.09 -9.52
C TRP A 136 -1.66 5.07 -7.99
N PRO A 137 -1.90 3.89 -7.39
CA PRO A 137 -2.36 3.77 -6.01
C PRO A 137 -1.31 4.15 -4.97
N TRP A 138 -0.01 4.09 -5.28
CA TRP A 138 1.05 4.35 -4.31
C TRP A 138 1.15 5.84 -3.96
N LYS A 139 1.38 6.16 -2.68
CA LYS A 139 1.54 7.55 -2.22
C LYS A 139 2.71 8.27 -2.87
N ALA A 140 3.86 7.60 -2.95
CA ALA A 140 5.04 8.13 -3.62
C ALA A 140 4.94 7.81 -5.13
N PRO A 141 4.91 8.82 -6.03
CA PRO A 141 4.75 8.59 -7.47
C PRO A 141 5.81 7.65 -8.05
N ILE A 142 7.06 7.73 -7.57
CA ILE A 142 8.14 6.85 -8.03
C ILE A 142 7.84 5.37 -7.81
N LEU A 143 7.13 5.01 -6.73
CA LEU A 143 6.78 3.61 -6.45
C LEU A 143 5.77 3.05 -7.47
N ASN A 144 4.91 3.90 -8.06
CA ASN A 144 4.05 3.47 -9.16
C ASN A 144 4.88 3.11 -10.41
N VAL A 145 5.89 3.92 -10.73
CA VAL A 145 6.77 3.64 -11.87
C VAL A 145 7.58 2.37 -11.63
N VAL A 146 8.14 2.21 -10.44
CA VAL A 146 8.92 1.01 -10.08
C VAL A 146 8.06 -0.25 -10.11
N ASP A 147 6.87 -0.23 -9.51
CA ASP A 147 5.96 -1.38 -9.50
C ASP A 147 5.50 -1.74 -10.93
N MET A 148 5.27 -0.74 -11.78
CA MET A 148 4.98 -0.94 -13.22
C MET A 148 6.15 -1.64 -13.92
N VAL A 149 7.38 -1.15 -13.77
CA VAL A 149 8.58 -1.74 -14.40
C VAL A 149 8.83 -3.15 -13.88
N VAL A 150 8.72 -3.38 -12.57
CA VAL A 150 8.85 -4.72 -11.96
C VAL A 150 7.79 -5.66 -12.54
N CYS A 151 6.53 -5.24 -12.61
CA CYS A 151 5.46 -6.07 -13.14
C CYS A 151 5.66 -6.40 -14.63
N PHE A 152 6.10 -5.42 -15.41
CA PHE A 152 6.44 -5.59 -16.82
C PHE A 152 7.60 -6.58 -17.02
N LEU A 153 8.67 -6.48 -16.24
CA LEU A 153 9.79 -7.44 -16.27
C LEU A 153 9.34 -8.85 -15.86
N LEU A 154 8.48 -8.98 -14.83
CA LEU A 154 7.92 -10.28 -14.44
C LEU A 154 7.06 -10.90 -15.54
N VAL A 155 6.25 -10.08 -16.23
CA VAL A 155 5.50 -10.49 -17.42
C VAL A 155 6.43 -11.04 -18.49
N ILE A 156 7.52 -10.32 -18.80
CA ILE A 156 8.52 -10.78 -19.77
C ILE A 156 9.12 -12.12 -19.34
N LEU A 157 9.55 -12.25 -18.08
CA LEU A 157 10.14 -13.48 -17.55
C LEU A 157 9.19 -14.68 -17.70
N VAL A 158 7.90 -14.50 -17.37
CA VAL A 158 6.89 -15.55 -17.50
C VAL A 158 6.64 -15.91 -18.97
N ALA A 159 6.56 -14.91 -19.86
CA ALA A 159 6.40 -15.15 -21.29
C ALA A 159 7.56 -15.96 -21.87
N VAL A 160 8.79 -15.63 -21.50
CA VAL A 160 10.00 -16.32 -21.93
C VAL A 160 10.07 -17.74 -21.37
N ALA A 161 9.68 -17.93 -20.10
CA ALA A 161 9.60 -19.26 -19.47
C ALA A 161 8.66 -20.21 -20.25
N GLY A 162 7.58 -19.69 -20.82
CA GLY A 162 6.64 -20.46 -21.64
C GLY A 162 7.26 -21.08 -22.91
N PHE A 163 8.36 -20.52 -23.43
CA PHE A 163 9.03 -21.03 -24.63
C PHE A 163 10.02 -22.18 -24.37
N TYR A 164 10.32 -22.50 -23.11
CA TYR A 164 11.15 -23.67 -22.77
C TYR A 164 10.38 -25.01 -22.84
N VAL A 165 9.10 -24.98 -23.24
CA VAL A 165 8.30 -26.17 -23.52
C VAL A 165 8.80 -26.78 -24.85
N PRO A 166 9.03 -28.11 -24.91
CA PRO A 166 9.90 -28.73 -25.92
C PRO A 166 9.35 -28.65 -27.35
N ALA A 167 9.77 -27.64 -28.12
CA ALA A 167 9.56 -27.55 -29.58
C ALA A 167 10.43 -26.49 -30.29
N VAL A 168 11.44 -25.92 -29.63
CA VAL A 168 12.16 -24.73 -30.14
C VAL A 168 13.55 -25.10 -30.68
N THR A 169 13.94 -24.50 -31.81
CA THR A 169 15.28 -24.66 -32.40
C THR A 169 16.39 -24.10 -31.50
N ASP A 170 17.60 -24.65 -31.58
CA ASP A 170 18.72 -24.29 -30.69
C ASP A 170 19.07 -22.79 -30.71
N GLY A 171 18.99 -22.15 -31.88
CA GLY A 171 19.24 -20.72 -32.01
C GLY A 171 18.22 -19.86 -31.27
N LEU A 172 16.93 -20.19 -31.36
CA LEU A 172 15.87 -19.44 -30.69
C LEU A 172 15.89 -19.67 -29.17
N LYS A 173 16.27 -20.87 -28.72
CA LYS A 173 16.50 -21.16 -27.30
C LYS A 173 17.61 -20.29 -26.71
N THR A 174 18.75 -20.18 -27.40
CA THR A 174 19.88 -19.32 -26.97
C THR A 174 19.45 -17.86 -26.85
N PHE A 175 18.65 -17.36 -27.80
CA PHE A 175 18.09 -16.00 -27.73
C PHE A 175 17.21 -15.80 -26.49
N PHE A 176 16.30 -16.73 -26.20
CA PHE A 176 15.44 -16.67 -25.01
C PHE A 176 16.23 -16.79 -23.70
N GLU A 177 17.30 -17.58 -23.66
CA GLU A 177 18.22 -17.66 -22.51
C GLU A 177 18.88 -16.32 -22.22
N VAL A 178 19.48 -15.69 -23.23
CA VAL A 178 20.10 -14.36 -23.10
C VAL A 178 19.06 -13.33 -22.65
N PHE A 179 17.89 -13.32 -23.29
CA PHE A 179 16.83 -12.37 -22.95
C PHE A 179 16.30 -12.56 -21.51
N ASN A 180 16.18 -13.80 -21.04
CA ASN A 180 15.82 -14.12 -19.67
C ASN A 180 16.87 -13.62 -18.66
N ILE A 181 18.16 -13.81 -18.95
CA ILE A 181 19.27 -13.32 -18.13
C ILE A 181 19.25 -11.78 -18.06
N VAL A 182 19.00 -11.10 -19.18
CA VAL A 182 18.89 -9.63 -19.22
C VAL A 182 17.69 -9.15 -18.39
N ALA A 183 16.52 -9.77 -18.53
CA ALA A 183 15.34 -9.40 -17.74
C ALA A 183 15.56 -9.63 -16.24
N LEU A 184 16.17 -10.75 -15.85
CA LEU A 184 16.47 -11.09 -14.46
C LEU A 184 17.52 -10.14 -13.86
N SER A 185 18.60 -9.85 -14.59
CA SER A 185 19.63 -8.90 -14.14
C SER A 185 19.07 -7.48 -14.02
N GLY A 186 18.23 -7.04 -14.96
CA GLY A 186 17.51 -5.76 -14.86
C GLY A 186 16.63 -5.67 -13.61
N LEU A 187 15.91 -6.75 -13.28
CA LEU A 187 15.12 -6.84 -12.05
C LEU A 187 16.00 -6.73 -10.79
N LEU A 188 17.11 -7.45 -10.74
CA LEU A 188 18.06 -7.40 -9.61
C LEU A 188 18.69 -6.01 -9.43
N VAL A 189 19.09 -5.36 -10.52
CA VAL A 189 19.62 -4.00 -10.49
C VAL A 189 18.57 -3.02 -9.96
N LEU A 190 17.34 -3.09 -10.46
CA LEU A 190 16.24 -2.23 -10.01
C LEU A 190 15.97 -2.39 -8.50
N VAL A 191 15.92 -3.63 -8.00
CA VAL A 191 15.76 -3.92 -6.57
C VAL A 191 16.96 -3.38 -5.78
N GLY A 192 18.18 -3.57 -6.27
CA GLY A 192 19.39 -3.05 -5.64
C GLY A 192 19.39 -1.52 -5.51
N VAL A 193 19.01 -0.82 -6.58
CA VAL A 193 18.86 0.65 -6.59
C VAL A 193 17.79 1.10 -5.58
N MET A 194 16.66 0.40 -5.51
CA MET A 194 15.58 0.72 -4.56
C MET A 194 15.99 0.51 -3.10
N ILE A 195 16.74 -0.57 -2.81
CA ILE A 195 17.29 -0.82 -1.48
C ILE A 195 18.28 0.29 -1.11
N LEU A 196 19.22 0.61 -2.01
CA LEU A 196 20.21 1.67 -1.79
C LEU A 196 19.52 3.03 -1.55
N ALA A 197 18.55 3.39 -2.39
CA ALA A 197 17.78 4.63 -2.24
C ALA A 197 17.01 4.68 -0.91
N SER A 198 16.44 3.55 -0.49
CA SER A 198 15.74 3.44 0.81
C SER A 198 16.70 3.62 1.98
N VAL A 199 17.88 2.98 1.93
CA VAL A 199 18.93 3.12 2.95
C VAL A 199 19.42 4.56 3.03
N LEU A 200 19.74 5.18 1.88
CA LEU A 200 20.15 6.58 1.81
C LEU A 200 19.06 7.52 2.35
N ALA A 201 17.79 7.24 2.06
CA ALA A 201 16.67 8.01 2.60
C ALA A 201 16.54 7.89 4.12
N LEU A 202 16.78 6.69 4.68
CA LEU A 202 16.78 6.49 6.13
C LEU A 202 17.93 7.25 6.80
N PHE A 203 19.14 7.19 6.25
CA PHE A 203 20.28 7.95 6.75
C PHE A 203 20.07 9.45 6.65
N TYR A 204 19.58 9.95 5.51
CA TYR A 204 19.27 11.37 5.31
C TYR A 204 18.23 11.85 6.33
N ARG A 205 17.16 11.06 6.56
CA ARG A 205 16.14 11.38 7.55
C ARG A 205 16.68 11.39 8.98
N ALA A 206 17.55 10.44 9.32
CA ALA A 206 18.20 10.40 10.64
C ALA A 206 19.15 11.59 10.85
N ALA A 207 19.91 11.99 9.82
CA ALA A 207 20.89 13.06 9.91
C ALA A 207 20.26 14.46 9.98
N ILE A 208 19.22 14.72 9.19
CA ILE A 208 18.68 16.08 9.02
C ILE A 208 17.47 16.34 9.94
N GLY A 209 16.85 15.30 10.50
CA GLY A 209 15.70 15.41 11.40
C GLY A 209 14.43 16.00 10.75
N SER A 210 14.52 16.45 9.50
CA SER A 210 13.43 17.07 8.75
C SER A 210 12.55 16.01 8.09
N GLN A 211 11.24 16.26 8.09
CA GLN A 211 10.23 15.43 7.41
C GLN A 211 10.11 15.75 5.91
N GLN A 212 11.02 16.55 5.34
CA GLN A 212 10.98 16.84 3.91
C GLN A 212 11.31 15.58 3.12
N GLU A 213 10.37 15.17 2.26
CA GLU A 213 10.56 14.06 1.34
C GLU A 213 11.67 14.41 0.32
N LEU A 214 12.47 13.42 -0.06
CA LEU A 214 13.52 13.61 -1.06
C LEU A 214 12.89 13.97 -2.41
N LYS A 215 13.40 15.01 -3.08
CA LYS A 215 12.91 15.47 -4.39
C LYS A 215 12.82 14.36 -5.45
N ILE A 216 13.68 13.35 -5.33
CA ILE A 216 13.69 12.20 -6.25
C ILE A 216 12.43 11.32 -6.10
N MET A 217 11.82 11.28 -4.91
CA MET A 217 10.64 10.46 -4.64
C MET A 217 9.34 11.09 -5.15
N THR A 218 9.29 12.42 -5.27
CA THR A 218 8.10 13.17 -5.67
C THR A 218 7.96 13.35 -7.19
N VAL A 219 8.93 12.88 -8.00
CA VAL A 219 8.93 13.00 -9.47
C VAL A 219 8.62 14.45 -9.92
N GLY A 220 9.23 15.42 -9.23
CA GLY A 220 8.96 16.84 -9.47
C GLY A 220 9.20 17.73 -8.25
N LYS A 221 9.13 19.04 -8.47
CA LYS A 221 9.21 20.04 -7.40
C LYS A 221 7.83 20.17 -6.75
N THR A 222 7.72 19.78 -5.48
CA THR A 222 6.54 20.11 -4.67
C THR A 222 6.56 21.61 -4.34
N PRO A 223 5.51 22.38 -4.69
CA PRO A 223 5.47 23.79 -4.31
C PRO A 223 5.41 23.91 -2.79
N PRO A 224 6.11 24.90 -2.18
CA PRO A 224 6.06 25.10 -0.74
C PRO A 224 4.61 25.39 -0.29
N PRO A 225 4.16 24.88 0.87
CA PRO A 225 2.78 25.04 1.33
C PRO A 225 2.30 26.49 1.39
N SER A 226 3.19 27.43 1.74
CA SER A 226 2.89 28.87 1.77
C SER A 226 2.58 29.44 0.38
N GLN A 227 3.25 28.95 -0.67
CA GLN A 227 2.96 29.35 -2.04
C GLN A 227 1.61 28.78 -2.50
N VAL A 228 1.32 27.52 -2.16
CA VAL A 228 0.02 26.90 -2.48
C VAL A 228 -1.11 27.66 -1.76
N ALA A 229 -0.94 27.97 -0.48
CA ALA A 229 -1.93 28.70 0.31
C ALA A 229 -2.18 30.11 -0.26
N SER A 230 -1.14 30.87 -0.59
CA SER A 230 -1.28 32.23 -1.14
C SER A 230 -1.94 32.25 -2.53
N VAL A 231 -1.61 31.28 -3.40
CA VAL A 231 -2.28 31.11 -4.70
C VAL A 231 -3.75 30.74 -4.48
N LEU A 232 -4.04 29.80 -3.57
CA LEU A 232 -5.39 29.37 -3.28
C LEU A 232 -6.27 30.51 -2.79
N VAL A 233 -5.81 31.28 -1.79
CA VAL A 233 -6.53 32.45 -1.26
C VAL A 233 -6.81 33.48 -2.36
N ARG A 234 -5.81 33.77 -3.21
CA ARG A 234 -5.98 34.70 -4.34
C ARG A 234 -7.02 34.21 -5.34
N GLN A 235 -7.02 32.91 -5.66
CA GLN A 235 -7.99 32.32 -6.60
C GLN A 235 -9.41 32.31 -6.01
N ILE A 236 -9.56 31.96 -4.74
CA ILE A 236 -10.86 32.00 -4.05
C ILE A 236 -11.42 33.42 -4.04
N ALA A 237 -10.61 34.43 -3.69
CA ALA A 237 -11.04 35.83 -3.73
C ALA A 237 -11.52 36.27 -5.13
N ALA A 238 -10.82 35.84 -6.19
CA ALA A 238 -11.19 36.12 -7.58
C ALA A 238 -12.40 35.29 -8.08
N LEU A 239 -12.73 34.18 -7.42
CA LEU A 239 -13.93 33.38 -7.70
C LEU A 239 -15.14 33.97 -6.99
N VAL A 240 -14.99 34.40 -5.74
CA VAL A 240 -16.04 35.08 -4.95
C VAL A 240 -16.53 36.36 -5.62
N SER A 241 -15.67 37.04 -6.40
CA SER A 241 -16.06 38.24 -7.13
C SER A 241 -16.86 37.97 -8.42
N LYS A 242 -17.12 36.72 -8.81
CA LYS A 242 -17.85 36.37 -10.05
C LYS A 242 -19.26 35.91 -9.72
N SER A 243 -20.21 36.18 -10.62
CA SER A 243 -21.57 35.64 -10.49
C SER A 243 -21.61 34.14 -10.78
N ASP A 244 -22.58 33.44 -10.18
CA ASP A 244 -22.76 31.99 -10.35
C ASP A 244 -22.96 31.59 -11.82
N GLU A 245 -23.68 32.41 -12.61
CA GLU A 245 -23.90 32.19 -14.04
C GLU A 245 -22.58 32.22 -14.84
N GLN A 246 -21.69 33.16 -14.52
CA GLN A 246 -20.38 33.24 -15.16
C GLN A 246 -19.49 32.05 -14.78
N MET A 247 -19.64 31.54 -13.56
CA MET A 247 -18.92 30.37 -13.09
C MET A 247 -19.42 29.11 -13.80
N ALA A 248 -20.74 28.90 -13.85
CA ALA A 248 -21.38 27.79 -14.54
C ALA A 248 -20.99 27.75 -16.02
N ALA A 249 -21.07 28.87 -16.72
CA ALA A 249 -20.69 28.98 -18.14
C ALA A 249 -19.20 28.70 -18.40
N LYS A 250 -18.32 28.91 -17.41
CA LYS A 250 -16.90 28.54 -17.52
C LYS A 250 -16.67 27.07 -17.19
N LEU A 251 -17.35 26.52 -16.18
CA LEU A 251 -17.27 25.11 -15.83
C LEU A 251 -17.82 24.22 -16.95
N GLU A 252 -18.88 24.64 -17.66
CA GLU A 252 -19.43 23.92 -18.81
C GLU A 252 -18.42 23.72 -19.95
N LYS A 253 -17.44 24.62 -20.05
CA LYS A 253 -16.37 24.55 -21.08
C LYS A 253 -15.21 23.64 -20.69
N LEU A 254 -15.15 23.17 -19.43
CA LEU A 254 -14.07 22.31 -18.97
C LEU A 254 -14.30 20.86 -19.40
N GLY A 255 -13.20 20.13 -19.64
CA GLY A 255 -13.28 18.71 -19.89
C GLY A 255 -13.77 17.95 -18.66
N VAL A 256 -14.33 16.75 -18.87
CA VAL A 256 -14.84 15.89 -17.78
C VAL A 256 -13.76 15.60 -16.74
N TYR A 257 -12.51 15.38 -17.16
CA TYR A 257 -11.39 15.13 -16.24
C TYR A 257 -11.04 16.37 -15.40
N ASP A 258 -11.10 17.58 -15.97
CA ASP A 258 -10.83 18.81 -15.24
C ASP A 258 -11.94 19.10 -14.22
N LEU A 259 -13.20 18.86 -14.60
CA LEU A 259 -14.34 18.96 -13.69
C LEU A 259 -14.22 17.98 -12.52
N GLN A 260 -13.84 16.74 -12.78
CA GLN A 260 -13.58 15.75 -11.73
C GLN A 260 -12.40 16.16 -10.84
N ALA A 261 -11.32 16.70 -11.42
CA ALA A 261 -10.18 17.20 -10.65
C ALA A 261 -10.55 18.38 -9.76
N LEU A 262 -11.37 19.32 -10.25
CA LEU A 262 -11.89 20.45 -9.47
C LEU A 262 -12.82 19.97 -8.34
N GLN A 263 -13.71 19.03 -8.62
CA GLN A 263 -14.58 18.43 -7.60
C GLN A 263 -13.75 17.71 -6.53
N LEU A 264 -12.73 16.96 -6.93
CA LEU A 264 -11.82 16.29 -6.00
C LEU A 264 -11.07 17.32 -5.15
N ALA A 265 -10.50 18.37 -5.76
CA ALA A 265 -9.79 19.42 -5.06
C ALA A 265 -10.69 20.14 -4.05
N SER A 266 -11.91 20.48 -4.45
CA SER A 266 -12.93 21.08 -3.56
C SER A 266 -13.22 20.17 -2.35
N SER A 267 -13.42 18.86 -2.59
CA SER A 267 -13.63 17.91 -1.50
C SER A 267 -12.40 17.76 -0.58
N ILE A 268 -11.17 17.91 -1.08
CA ILE A 268 -9.96 17.91 -0.24
C ILE A 268 -9.99 19.14 0.66
N LEU A 269 -10.22 20.32 0.10
CA LEU A 269 -10.24 21.57 0.86
C LEU A 269 -11.31 21.53 1.96
N GLN A 270 -12.51 21.06 1.63
CA GLN A 270 -13.60 20.94 2.59
C GLN A 270 -13.29 19.98 3.73
N ASN A 271 -12.60 18.85 3.47
CA ASN A 271 -12.36 17.83 4.48
C ASN A 271 -11.05 18.03 5.28
N GLU A 272 -10.04 18.69 4.72
CA GLU A 272 -8.70 18.78 5.32
C GLU A 272 -8.30 20.19 5.76
N VAL A 273 -8.92 21.24 5.19
CA VAL A 273 -8.52 22.65 5.44
C VAL A 273 -9.57 23.41 6.23
N VAL A 274 -10.85 23.17 5.98
CA VAL A 274 -11.93 23.80 6.74
C VAL A 274 -12.07 23.09 8.09
N ASP A 275 -11.82 23.82 9.17
CA ASP A 275 -11.98 23.29 10.52
C ASP A 275 -13.43 22.89 10.78
N ALA A 276 -13.62 21.79 11.51
CA ALA A 276 -14.95 21.25 11.81
C ALA A 276 -15.85 22.25 12.57
N THR A 277 -15.25 23.24 13.26
CA THR A 277 -15.95 24.30 13.99
C THR A 277 -16.54 25.39 13.09
N ASP A 278 -15.98 25.56 11.88
CA ASP A 278 -16.41 26.58 10.92
C ASP A 278 -17.23 25.95 9.76
N ALA A 279 -17.58 24.67 9.90
CA ALA A 279 -18.33 23.95 8.88
C ALA A 279 -19.74 24.55 8.75
N ILE A 280 -19.96 25.26 7.63
CA ILE A 280 -21.29 25.63 7.12
C ILE A 280 -22.18 24.39 7.15
N GLU A 281 -23.40 24.51 7.68
CA GLU A 281 -24.36 23.40 7.79
C GLU A 281 -24.32 22.55 6.51
N PRO A 282 -24.05 21.23 6.64
CA PRO A 282 -23.84 20.38 5.48
C PRO A 282 -25.10 20.41 4.62
N THR A 283 -24.99 21.00 3.44
CA THR A 283 -26.09 21.02 2.47
C THR A 283 -26.50 19.58 2.18
N ARG A 284 -27.78 19.28 2.42
CA ARG A 284 -28.39 17.94 2.42
C ARG A 284 -28.19 17.16 1.11
N SER A 285 -27.76 17.82 0.03
CA SER A 285 -27.47 17.22 -1.28
C SER A 285 -26.05 16.68 -1.43
N SER A 286 -25.10 17.09 -0.58
CA SER A 286 -23.77 16.49 -0.58
C SER A 286 -23.84 15.20 0.23
N ARG A 287 -24.25 14.10 -0.42
CA ARG A 287 -23.83 12.76 0.00
C ARG A 287 -22.32 12.72 -0.15
N SER A 288 -21.63 13.30 0.85
CA SER A 288 -20.18 13.31 0.96
C SER A 288 -19.73 11.87 0.78
N THR A 289 -19.04 11.62 -0.32
CA THR A 289 -18.39 10.34 -0.55
C THR A 289 -17.46 10.15 0.64
N SER A 290 -17.79 9.19 1.51
CA SER A 290 -17.06 8.94 2.73
C SER A 290 -15.58 8.77 2.40
N ARG A 291 -14.77 9.81 2.64
CA ARG A 291 -13.36 9.84 2.34
C ARG A 291 -12.60 9.69 3.65
N ILE A 292 -11.49 8.98 3.58
CA ILE A 292 -10.60 8.83 4.72
C ILE A 292 -9.75 10.09 4.78
N THR A 293 -9.79 10.81 5.89
CA THR A 293 -8.99 12.01 6.07
C THR A 293 -7.54 11.67 6.39
N SER A 294 -6.61 12.53 6.00
CA SER A 294 -5.18 12.32 6.24
C SER A 294 -4.85 12.34 7.73
N GLN A 295 -5.56 13.19 8.49
CA GLN A 295 -5.44 13.32 9.93
C GLN A 295 -5.81 12.03 10.68
N ALA A 296 -6.77 11.24 10.17
CA ALA A 296 -7.20 9.99 10.80
C ALA A 296 -6.09 8.92 10.87
N LEU A 297 -5.05 9.04 10.03
CA LEU A 297 -3.90 8.13 10.00
C LEU A 297 -2.65 8.71 10.68
N ALA A 298 -2.72 9.96 11.14
CA ALA A 298 -1.63 10.59 11.89
C ALA A 298 -1.43 9.84 13.21
N PRO A 299 -0.18 9.67 13.67
CA PRO A 299 0.06 9.16 15.01
C PRO A 299 -0.65 10.06 16.02
N ALA A 300 -1.28 9.46 17.03
CA ALA A 300 -1.91 10.21 18.10
C ALA A 300 -0.91 11.24 18.65
N PRO A 301 -1.32 12.52 18.82
CA PRO A 301 -0.43 13.52 19.37
C PRO A 301 0.12 12.96 20.68
N LYS A 302 1.45 12.96 20.83
CA LYS A 302 2.06 12.61 22.11
C LYS A 302 1.39 13.52 23.13
N LYS A 303 0.63 12.93 24.07
CA LYS A 303 0.03 13.67 25.18
C LYS A 303 1.20 14.47 25.75
N LYS A 304 1.18 15.80 25.60
CA LYS A 304 2.24 16.65 26.17
C LYS A 304 2.33 16.16 27.60
N ALA A 305 3.52 15.71 28.02
CA ALA A 305 3.73 15.28 29.39
C ALA A 305 3.11 16.37 30.24
N GLU A 306 2.05 16.01 30.96
CA GLU A 306 1.39 16.93 31.86
C GLU A 306 2.52 17.52 32.70
N PRO A 307 2.69 18.86 32.69
CA PRO A 307 3.86 19.47 33.30
C PRO A 307 4.00 18.86 34.67
N GLU A 308 5.15 18.21 34.90
CA GLU A 308 5.41 17.47 36.14
C GLU A 308 5.00 18.41 37.28
N PRO A 309 4.10 17.99 38.18
CA PRO A 309 3.61 18.88 39.23
C PRO A 309 4.84 19.49 39.91
N PRO A 310 4.83 20.81 40.16
CA PRO A 310 6.01 21.51 40.67
C PRO A 310 6.55 20.71 41.84
N LYS A 311 7.80 20.25 41.73
CA LYS A 311 8.45 19.55 42.83
C LYS A 311 8.31 20.44 44.05
N PRO A 312 7.81 19.93 45.19
CA PRO A 312 7.74 20.72 46.40
C PRO A 312 9.13 21.33 46.62
N GLU A 313 9.21 22.65 46.63
CA GLU A 313 10.42 23.35 47.04
C GLU A 313 10.72 22.83 48.44
N LEU A 314 11.81 22.07 48.55
CA LEU A 314 12.37 21.78 49.86
C LEU A 314 12.73 23.15 50.44
N ASP A 315 12.00 23.54 51.48
CA ASP A 315 12.23 24.72 52.27
C ASP A 315 13.71 24.75 52.68
N LYS A 316 14.48 25.69 52.12
CA LYS A 316 15.93 25.81 52.37
C LYS A 316 16.22 26.59 53.67
N ASP A 317 15.19 26.91 54.45
CA ASP A 317 15.30 27.79 55.62
C ASP A 317 15.70 27.06 56.92
N ASP A 318 15.97 25.75 56.91
CA ASP A 318 16.34 24.98 58.11
C ASP A 318 17.85 24.64 58.26
N GLU A 319 18.73 25.13 57.39
CA GLU A 319 20.19 25.07 57.63
C GLU A 319 20.71 26.43 58.14
N ASP A 320 20.39 26.77 59.40
CA ASP A 320 21.20 27.72 60.18
C ASP A 320 22.33 26.96 60.90
N PRO A 321 23.56 26.96 60.36
CA PRO A 321 24.70 26.27 60.97
C PRO A 321 25.11 26.85 62.35
N ASN A 322 24.52 27.95 62.81
CA ASN A 322 24.86 28.56 64.10
C ASN A 322 24.05 28.05 65.30
N LYS A 323 22.96 27.29 65.11
CA LYS A 323 22.20 26.74 66.25
C LYS A 323 22.92 25.61 67.02
N ALA A 324 23.97 25.01 66.46
CA ALA A 324 24.69 23.91 67.10
C ALA A 324 25.73 24.34 68.17
N LYS A 325 25.96 25.64 68.40
CA LYS A 325 27.01 26.11 69.33
C LYS A 325 26.54 26.57 70.72
N GLN A 326 25.25 26.48 71.06
CA GLN A 326 24.74 27.00 72.35
C GLN A 326 24.36 25.94 73.40
N ALA A 327 24.64 24.66 73.17
CA ALA A 327 24.33 23.59 74.14
C ALA A 327 25.62 22.97 74.73
N THR A 328 26.47 23.76 75.39
CA THR A 328 27.52 23.24 76.30
C THR A 328 28.07 24.35 77.21
N VAL A 329 27.34 24.67 78.29
CA VAL A 329 27.85 25.19 79.57
C VAL A 329 26.96 24.67 80.68
#